data_AF-A0A449GLV8-F1
#
_entry.id   AF-A0A449GLV8-F1
#
_cell.length_a   1.000
_cell.length_b   1.000
_cell.length_c   1.000
_cell.angle_alpha   90.00
_cell.angle_beta   90.00
_cell.angle_gamma   90.00
#
_symmetry.space_group_name_H-M   'P 1'
#
loop_
_entity.id
_entity.type
_entity.pdbx_description
1 polymer ?
#
loop_
_entity_poly.entity_id
_entity_poly.type
_entity_poly.pdbx_seq_one_letter_code
_entity_poly.pdbx_strand_id
1 'polypeptide(L)'
;MTVTLCLAQEPEADKLLSEDPFALLTGMLLDQQYPLEHAFRGPRKIAERMDGFDIRRIAEADPQEFEELCATPPAIHRYGRSMARRTQDLARYVLEHYDGDTTRIWSEGDPDGATVLGRLEDLPGYGKQKARIFLALLGKQLGVRPKGWEKAAGDYAEPNSRRSAADITDGQSLLEVRAFKKQMKAQAKAAAG
;
A
#
# COMPACT_ATOMS: atom_id res chain seq x y z
N MET A 1 -9.48 14.26 -13.82
CA MET A 1 -8.29 14.77 -13.10
C MET A 1 -7.64 13.58 -12.43
N THR A 2 -6.41 13.24 -12.81
CA THR A 2 -5.64 12.18 -12.16
C THR A 2 -5.36 12.63 -10.73
N VAL A 3 -5.76 11.83 -9.73
CA VAL A 3 -5.47 12.14 -8.32
C VAL A 3 -3.98 11.95 -8.11
N THR A 4 -3.29 12.97 -7.61
CA THR A 4 -1.89 12.87 -7.21
C THR A 4 -1.83 12.49 -5.74
N LEU A 5 -1.30 11.30 -5.45
CA LEU A 5 -1.01 10.84 -4.09
C LEU A 5 0.22 11.56 -3.54
N CYS A 6 0.28 11.72 -2.21
CA CYS A 6 1.39 12.34 -1.49
C CYS A 6 1.90 11.41 -0.37
N LEU A 7 1.98 10.11 -0.62
CA LEU A 7 2.29 9.11 0.41
C LEU A 7 3.80 8.99 0.65
N ALA A 8 4.58 9.05 -0.42
CA ALA A 8 6.04 8.95 -0.39
C ALA A 8 6.73 10.27 -0.03
N GLN A 9 6.02 11.40 -0.16
CA GLN A 9 6.57 12.76 0.06
C GLN A 9 7.80 12.99 -0.83
N GLU A 10 7.74 12.47 -2.05
CA GLU A 10 8.83 12.49 -3.02
C GLU A 10 8.18 12.46 -4.41
N PRO A 11 8.25 13.56 -5.18
CA PRO A 11 7.39 13.78 -6.34
C PRO A 11 7.33 12.62 -7.34
N GLU A 12 8.45 12.00 -7.69
CA GLU A 12 8.44 10.95 -8.71
C GLU A 12 8.09 9.57 -8.15
N ALA A 13 8.26 9.34 -6.84
CA ALA A 13 7.68 8.16 -6.19
C ALA A 13 6.16 8.30 -6.09
N ASP A 14 5.68 9.47 -5.67
CA ASP A 14 4.27 9.82 -5.59
C ASP A 14 3.58 9.77 -6.97
N LYS A 15 4.28 10.19 -8.03
CA LYS A 15 3.82 10.01 -9.41
C LYS A 15 3.62 8.53 -9.75
N LEU A 16 4.62 7.68 -9.50
CA LEU A 16 4.50 6.24 -9.76
C LEU A 16 3.33 5.62 -8.98
N LEU A 17 3.16 5.96 -7.70
CA LEU A 17 2.05 5.47 -6.88
C LEU A 17 0.68 5.92 -7.40
N SER A 18 0.61 7.10 -8.03
CA SER A 18 -0.63 7.66 -8.59
C SER A 18 -1.02 7.04 -9.92
N GLU A 19 -0.03 6.56 -10.69
CA GLU A 19 -0.20 6.05 -12.05
C GLU A 19 -0.27 4.52 -12.10
N ASP A 20 0.37 3.82 -11.16
CA ASP A 20 0.47 2.35 -11.12
C ASP A 20 -0.20 1.77 -9.87
N PRO A 21 -1.38 1.11 -10.01
CA PRO A 21 -2.09 0.50 -8.89
C PRO A 21 -1.31 -0.61 -8.18
N PHE A 22 -0.44 -1.34 -8.90
CA PHE A 22 0.42 -2.38 -8.30
C PHE A 22 1.56 -1.76 -7.48
N ALA A 23 2.11 -0.62 -7.91
CA ALA A 23 3.06 0.15 -7.12
C ALA A 23 2.42 0.61 -5.81
N LEU A 24 1.17 1.06 -5.86
CA LEU A 24 0.42 1.46 -4.67
C LEU A 24 0.18 0.28 -3.71
N LEU A 25 -0.22 -0.89 -4.22
CA LEU A 25 -0.32 -2.11 -3.39
C LEU A 25 1.04 -2.49 -2.78
N THR A 26 2.12 -2.35 -3.53
CA THR A 26 3.48 -2.65 -3.06
C THR A 26 3.90 -1.68 -1.96
N GLY A 27 3.65 -0.38 -2.10
CA GLY A 27 3.92 0.62 -1.06
C GLY A 27 3.20 0.29 0.25
N MET A 28 1.92 -0.09 0.17
CA MET A 28 1.13 -0.53 1.33
C MET A 28 1.62 -1.88 1.90
N LEU A 29 2.08 -2.82 1.07
CA LEU A 29 2.71 -4.06 1.52
C LEU A 29 3.92 -3.76 2.42
N LEU A 30 4.73 -2.78 2.02
CA LEU A 30 5.95 -2.36 2.71
C LEU A 30 5.70 -1.53 3.98
N ASP A 31 4.49 -0.96 4.19
CA ASP A 31 4.13 -0.20 5.40
C ASP A 31 3.93 -1.14 6.60
N GLN A 32 5.03 -1.72 7.09
CA GLN A 32 5.03 -2.55 8.28
C GLN A 32 6.28 -2.34 9.12
N GLN A 33 6.08 -1.80 10.33
CA GLN A 33 7.17 -1.50 11.26
C GLN A 33 8.27 -0.62 10.64
N TYR A 34 7.91 0.25 9.70
CA TYR A 34 8.81 1.12 8.95
C TYR A 34 8.16 2.50 8.79
N PRO A 35 8.92 3.59 8.63
CA PRO A 35 8.32 4.89 8.37
C PRO A 35 7.50 4.83 7.08
N LEU A 36 6.26 5.32 7.16
CA LEU A 36 5.25 5.17 6.11
C LEU A 36 5.76 5.69 4.76
N GLU A 37 6.26 6.92 4.72
CA GLU A 37 6.76 7.53 3.49
C GLU A 37 7.95 6.76 2.89
N HIS A 38 8.80 6.15 3.73
CA HIS A 38 9.90 5.32 3.24
C HIS A 38 9.42 3.99 2.66
N ALA A 39 8.32 3.41 3.19
CA ALA A 39 7.68 2.25 2.59
C ALA A 39 7.12 2.58 1.20
N PHE A 40 6.43 3.72 1.08
CA PHE A 40 5.83 4.18 -0.18
C PHE A 40 6.87 4.63 -1.23
N ARG A 41 8.13 4.90 -0.85
CA ARG A 41 9.26 5.06 -1.80
C ARG A 41 9.79 3.74 -2.36
N GLY A 42 9.45 2.60 -1.75
CA GLY A 42 9.94 1.28 -2.15
C GLY A 42 9.71 0.92 -3.62
N PRO A 43 8.50 1.11 -4.18
CA PRO A 43 8.22 0.85 -5.59
C PRO A 43 9.15 1.61 -6.55
N ARG A 44 9.42 2.90 -6.30
CA ARG A 44 10.35 3.69 -7.12
C ARG A 44 11.76 3.10 -7.12
N LYS A 45 12.27 2.69 -5.95
CA LYS A 45 13.60 2.06 -5.86
C LYS A 45 13.68 0.77 -6.66
N ILE A 46 12.60 -0.01 -6.70
CA ILE A 46 12.52 -1.20 -7.56
C ILE A 46 12.55 -0.76 -9.02
N ALA A 47 11.74 0.23 -9.38
CA ALA A 47 11.66 0.76 -10.74
C ALA A 47 13.01 1.25 -11.28
N GLU A 48 13.75 2.01 -10.47
CA GLU A 48 15.08 2.53 -10.82
C GLU A 48 16.09 1.42 -11.10
N ARG A 49 16.00 0.30 -10.37
CA ARG A 49 16.93 -0.83 -10.48
C ARG A 49 16.56 -1.81 -11.58
N MET A 50 15.28 -1.85 -11.96
CA MET A 50 14.76 -2.74 -13.00
C MET A 50 14.54 -2.01 -14.34
N ASP A 51 14.86 -0.72 -14.44
CA ASP A 51 14.57 0.11 -15.62
C ASP A 51 13.07 0.07 -15.97
N GLY A 52 12.25 0.50 -14.99
CA GLY A 52 10.80 0.48 -15.04
C GLY A 52 10.17 -0.37 -13.95
N PHE A 53 8.90 -0.10 -13.66
CA PHE A 53 8.11 -0.87 -12.71
C PHE A 53 7.13 -1.75 -13.48
N ASP A 54 7.39 -3.05 -13.54
CA ASP A 54 6.57 -4.01 -14.28
C ASP A 54 6.30 -5.25 -13.43
N ILE A 55 5.01 -5.57 -13.26
CA ILE A 55 4.57 -6.66 -12.39
C ILE A 55 5.05 -8.04 -12.87
N ARG A 56 5.14 -8.28 -14.19
CA ARG A 56 5.60 -9.55 -14.75
C ARG A 56 7.09 -9.72 -14.54
N ARG A 57 7.88 -8.68 -14.83
CA ARG A 57 9.33 -8.66 -14.58
C ARG A 57 9.64 -8.88 -13.10
N ILE A 58 8.87 -8.29 -12.19
CA ILE A 58 9.03 -8.52 -10.74
C ILE A 58 8.71 -9.98 -10.37
N ALA A 59 7.60 -10.52 -10.87
CA ALA A 59 7.16 -11.89 -10.56
C ALA A 59 8.10 -12.97 -11.11
N GLU A 60 8.70 -12.72 -12.28
CA GLU A 60 9.54 -13.66 -13.03
C GLU A 60 11.04 -13.51 -12.74
N ALA A 61 11.47 -12.40 -12.11
CA ALA A 61 12.86 -12.21 -11.72
C ALA A 61 13.38 -13.36 -10.84
N ASP A 62 14.66 -13.73 -11.00
CA ASP A 62 15.30 -14.69 -10.12
C ASP A 62 15.15 -14.25 -8.64
N PRO A 63 14.64 -15.12 -7.75
CA PRO A 63 14.36 -14.72 -6.38
C PRO A 63 15.59 -14.19 -5.61
N GLN A 64 16.78 -14.77 -5.83
CA GLN A 64 17.98 -14.36 -5.12
C GLN A 64 18.48 -13.01 -5.66
N GLU A 65 18.50 -12.84 -6.98
CA GLU A 65 18.87 -11.58 -7.61
C GLU A 65 17.91 -10.45 -7.21
N PHE A 66 16.60 -10.72 -7.19
CA PHE A 66 15.60 -9.72 -6.79
C PHE A 66 15.72 -9.34 -5.31
N GLU A 67 16.04 -10.31 -4.45
CA GLU A 67 16.33 -10.06 -3.04
C GLU A 67 17.54 -9.13 -2.85
N GLU A 68 18.65 -9.39 -3.55
CA GLU A 68 19.84 -8.53 -3.52
C GLU A 68 19.56 -7.14 -4.06
N LEU A 69 18.84 -7.08 -5.20
CA LEU A 69 18.39 -5.83 -5.80
C LEU A 69 17.60 -5.01 -4.78
N CYS A 70 16.64 -5.60 -4.07
CA CYS A 70 15.84 -4.91 -3.06
C CYS A 70 16.59 -4.55 -1.77
N ALA A 71 17.60 -5.36 -1.40
CA ALA A 71 18.42 -5.15 -0.21
C ALA A 71 19.55 -4.14 -0.41
N THR A 72 19.89 -3.80 -1.66
CA THR A 72 20.95 -2.83 -2.00
C THR A 72 20.70 -1.48 -1.32
N PRO A 73 21.64 -0.96 -0.50
CA PRO A 73 21.52 0.34 0.15
C PRO A 73 21.42 1.51 -0.85
N PRO A 74 20.52 2.49 -0.63
CA PRO A 74 19.46 2.50 0.39
C PRO A 74 18.36 1.46 0.05
N ALA A 75 18.17 0.47 0.92
CA ALA A 75 17.24 -0.65 0.67
C ALA A 75 15.78 -0.18 0.56
N ILE A 76 14.93 -1.01 -0.04
CA ILE A 76 13.48 -0.73 -0.12
C ILE A 76 12.82 -0.73 1.27
N HIS A 77 13.40 -1.49 2.21
CA HIS A 77 12.89 -1.67 3.56
C HIS A 77 14.04 -2.09 4.49
N ARG A 78 13.89 -1.89 5.81
CA ARG A 78 14.83 -2.42 6.82
C ARG A 78 14.95 -3.95 6.84
N TYR A 79 14.03 -4.65 6.17
CA TYR A 79 14.00 -6.10 5.97
C TYR A 79 14.00 -6.41 4.47
N GLY A 80 14.91 -5.78 3.71
CA GLY A 80 14.91 -5.73 2.24
C GLY A 80 14.62 -7.07 1.57
N ARG A 81 15.41 -8.11 1.84
CA ARG A 81 15.22 -9.45 1.25
C ARG A 81 13.87 -10.08 1.57
N SER A 82 13.43 -10.01 2.83
CA SER A 82 12.13 -10.56 3.21
C SER A 82 10.97 -9.81 2.56
N MET A 83 11.10 -8.50 2.37
CA MET A 83 10.10 -7.72 1.67
C MET A 83 10.12 -7.96 0.17
N ALA A 84 11.30 -8.20 -0.42
CA ALA A 84 11.43 -8.59 -1.82
C ALA A 84 10.62 -9.86 -2.13
N ARG A 85 10.81 -10.92 -1.33
CA ARG A 85 10.03 -12.16 -1.47
C ARG A 85 8.53 -11.92 -1.43
N ARG A 86 8.06 -11.14 -0.46
CA ARG A 86 6.63 -10.81 -0.34
C ARG A 86 6.12 -9.98 -1.52
N THR A 87 6.94 -9.09 -2.06
CA THR A 87 6.59 -8.34 -3.28
C THR A 87 6.45 -9.26 -4.48
N GLN A 88 7.33 -10.26 -4.64
CA GLN A 88 7.16 -11.27 -5.70
C GLN A 88 5.93 -12.15 -5.49
N ASP A 89 5.65 -12.56 -4.24
CA ASP A 89 4.44 -13.32 -3.92
C ASP A 89 3.17 -12.53 -4.27
N LEU A 90 3.16 -11.23 -3.93
CA LEU A 90 2.07 -10.33 -4.28
C LEU A 90 1.92 -10.17 -5.80
N ALA A 91 3.03 -10.00 -6.53
CA ALA A 91 3.04 -9.89 -7.99
C ALA A 91 2.47 -11.16 -8.66
N ARG A 92 2.94 -12.34 -8.23
CA ARG A 92 2.46 -13.64 -8.70
C ARG A 92 0.97 -13.82 -8.43
N TYR A 93 0.51 -13.48 -7.23
CA TYR A 93 -0.90 -13.59 -6.87
C TYR A 93 -1.80 -12.75 -7.78
N VAL A 94 -1.40 -11.49 -8.03
CA VAL A 94 -2.17 -10.59 -8.91
C VAL A 94 -2.14 -11.07 -10.37
N LEU A 95 -1.01 -11.63 -10.84
CA LEU A 95 -0.93 -12.24 -12.17
C LEU A 95 -1.85 -13.45 -12.31
N GLU A 96 -1.87 -14.32 -11.31
CA GLU A 96 -2.65 -15.56 -11.32
C GLU A 96 -4.16 -15.31 -11.18
N HIS A 97 -4.56 -14.39 -10.30
CA HIS A 97 -5.98 -14.22 -9.92
C HIS A 97 -6.66 -13.05 -10.64
N TYR A 98 -5.89 -12.11 -11.20
CA TYR A 98 -6.39 -10.89 -11.83
C TYR A 98 -5.69 -10.56 -13.16
N ASP A 99 -4.99 -11.54 -13.77
CA ASP A 99 -4.27 -11.41 -15.05
C ASP A 99 -3.22 -10.27 -15.08
N GLY A 100 -2.76 -9.83 -13.90
CA GLY A 100 -1.82 -8.72 -13.74
C GLY A 100 -2.49 -7.34 -13.64
N ASP A 101 -3.81 -7.25 -13.85
CA ASP A 101 -4.56 -6.01 -13.68
C ASP A 101 -5.01 -5.86 -12.23
N THR A 102 -4.22 -5.11 -11.47
CA THR A 102 -4.50 -4.81 -10.06
C THR A 102 -5.86 -4.14 -9.85
N THR A 103 -6.39 -3.39 -10.82
CA THR A 103 -7.66 -2.68 -10.65
C THR A 103 -8.86 -3.61 -10.55
N ARG A 104 -8.76 -4.82 -11.12
CA ARG A 104 -9.82 -5.85 -11.07
C ARG A 104 -10.18 -6.27 -9.65
N ILE A 105 -9.24 -6.15 -8.70
CA ILE A 105 -9.49 -6.39 -7.27
C ILE A 105 -10.72 -5.60 -6.79
N TRP A 106 -10.88 -4.34 -7.21
CA TRP A 106 -11.98 -3.47 -6.78
C TRP A 106 -13.00 -3.11 -7.87
N SER A 107 -12.81 -3.54 -9.11
CA SER A 107 -13.72 -3.24 -10.22
C SER A 107 -14.42 -4.46 -10.81
N GLU A 108 -13.84 -5.66 -10.70
CA GLU A 108 -14.36 -6.84 -11.38
C GLU A 108 -15.65 -7.34 -10.75
N GLY A 109 -16.70 -7.41 -11.58
CA GLY A 109 -18.02 -7.93 -11.19
C GLY A 109 -18.89 -6.97 -10.39
N ASP A 110 -18.61 -5.66 -10.44
CA ASP A 110 -19.32 -4.63 -9.66
C ASP A 110 -19.41 -4.97 -8.16
N PRO A 111 -18.26 -5.15 -7.48
CA PRO A 111 -18.22 -5.68 -6.13
C PRO A 111 -18.74 -4.66 -5.11
N ASP A 112 -19.28 -5.15 -3.99
CA ASP A 112 -19.55 -4.32 -2.82
C ASP A 112 -18.29 -4.14 -1.95
N GLY A 113 -18.36 -3.23 -0.97
CA GLY A 113 -17.23 -2.92 -0.10
C GLY A 113 -16.72 -4.12 0.71
N ALA A 114 -17.61 -5.06 1.07
CA ALA A 114 -17.24 -6.28 1.78
C ALA A 114 -16.47 -7.25 0.87
N THR A 115 -16.89 -7.36 -0.39
CA THR A 115 -16.21 -8.17 -1.42
C THR A 115 -14.83 -7.61 -1.72
N VAL A 116 -14.71 -6.29 -1.92
CA VAL A 116 -13.40 -5.65 -2.13
C VAL A 116 -12.50 -5.83 -0.90
N LEU A 117 -13.04 -5.70 0.32
CA LEU A 117 -12.28 -5.96 1.53
C LEU A 117 -11.77 -7.41 1.58
N GLY A 118 -12.61 -8.40 1.29
CA GLY A 118 -12.22 -9.82 1.24
C GLY A 118 -11.08 -10.06 0.25
N ARG A 119 -11.22 -9.55 -0.99
CA ARG A 119 -10.16 -9.66 -2.01
C ARG A 119 -8.84 -9.00 -1.58
N LEU A 120 -8.91 -7.87 -0.87
CA LEU A 120 -7.71 -7.21 -0.31
C LEU A 120 -7.11 -8.00 0.87
N GLU A 121 -7.93 -8.71 1.65
CA GLU A 121 -7.46 -9.59 2.74
C GLU A 121 -6.78 -10.85 2.20
N ASP A 122 -7.16 -11.34 1.02
CA ASP A 122 -6.56 -12.51 0.39
C ASP A 122 -5.16 -12.23 -0.22
N LEU A 123 -4.80 -10.96 -0.42
CA LEU A 123 -3.49 -10.58 -0.98
C LEU A 123 -2.34 -11.04 -0.06
N PRO A 124 -1.27 -11.67 -0.59
CA PRO A 124 -0.09 -12.02 0.19
C PRO A 124 0.50 -10.82 0.94
N GLY A 125 0.66 -10.97 2.25
CA GLY A 125 1.19 -9.91 3.12
C GLY A 125 0.19 -8.81 3.52
N TYR A 126 -1.09 -8.96 3.13
CA TYR A 126 -2.19 -8.17 3.66
C TYR A 126 -2.84 -8.88 4.84
N GLY A 127 -3.25 -8.08 5.82
CA GLY A 127 -4.06 -8.54 6.94
C GLY A 127 -5.19 -7.56 7.17
N LYS A 128 -6.16 -7.93 8.01
CA LYS A 128 -7.42 -7.20 8.22
C LYS A 128 -7.28 -5.69 8.39
N GLN A 129 -6.26 -5.24 9.11
CA GLN A 129 -6.04 -3.80 9.31
C GLN A 129 -5.56 -3.12 8.03
N LYS A 130 -4.58 -3.70 7.35
CA LYS A 130 -4.01 -3.16 6.11
C LYS A 130 -5.05 -3.14 4.99
N ALA A 131 -5.84 -4.21 4.85
CA ALA A 131 -6.91 -4.29 3.87
C ALA A 131 -7.97 -3.19 4.10
N ARG A 132 -8.39 -2.96 5.35
CA ARG A 132 -9.31 -1.86 5.68
C ARG A 132 -8.72 -0.47 5.41
N ILE A 133 -7.44 -0.24 5.72
CA ILE A 133 -6.75 1.02 5.39
C ILE A 133 -6.70 1.21 3.87
N PHE A 134 -6.38 0.16 3.11
CA PHE A 134 -6.31 0.26 1.65
C PHE A 134 -7.69 0.52 1.04
N LEU A 135 -8.74 -0.15 1.52
CA LEU A 135 -10.12 0.14 1.12
C LEU A 135 -10.52 1.60 1.44
N ALA A 136 -10.11 2.13 2.58
CA ALA A 136 -10.32 3.53 2.90
C ALA A 136 -9.56 4.46 1.94
N LEU A 137 -8.33 4.12 1.56
CA LEU A 137 -7.52 4.89 0.61
C LEU A 137 -8.20 4.93 -0.77
N LEU A 138 -8.69 3.78 -1.24
CA LEU A 138 -9.48 3.66 -2.47
C LEU A 138 -10.67 4.63 -2.46
N GLY A 139 -11.49 4.62 -1.40
CA GLY A 139 -12.69 5.46 -1.32
C GLY A 139 -12.43 6.95 -1.09
N LYS A 140 -11.46 7.28 -0.23
CA LYS A 140 -11.17 8.66 0.18
C LYS A 140 -10.37 9.42 -0.85
N GLN A 141 -9.37 8.78 -1.46
CA GLN A 141 -8.44 9.46 -2.36
C GLN A 141 -8.70 9.11 -3.82
N LEU A 142 -8.93 7.83 -4.15
CA LEU A 142 -9.03 7.39 -5.54
C LEU A 142 -10.46 7.38 -6.11
N GLY A 143 -11.47 7.72 -5.30
CA GLY A 143 -12.87 7.75 -5.72
C GLY A 143 -13.50 6.38 -5.97
N VAL A 144 -12.82 5.29 -5.62
CA VAL A 144 -13.32 3.92 -5.73
C VAL A 144 -14.21 3.63 -4.52
N ARG A 145 -15.52 3.78 -4.72
CA ARG A 145 -16.53 3.76 -3.64
C ARG A 145 -17.59 2.67 -3.88
N PRO A 146 -17.21 1.38 -3.84
CA PRO A 146 -18.18 0.29 -3.94
C PRO A 146 -19.21 0.38 -2.81
N LYS A 147 -20.42 -0.13 -3.03
CA LYS A 147 -21.51 0.00 -2.07
C LYS A 147 -21.10 -0.50 -0.68
N GLY A 148 -21.24 0.35 0.34
CA GLY A 148 -20.92 -0.01 1.73
C GLY A 148 -19.42 -0.05 2.07
N TRP A 149 -18.55 0.53 1.23
CA TRP A 149 -17.11 0.60 1.51
C TRP A 149 -16.78 1.27 2.85
N GLU A 150 -17.53 2.29 3.27
CA GLU A 150 -17.29 2.97 4.56
C GLU A 150 -17.47 2.00 5.73
N LYS A 151 -18.54 1.20 5.69
CA LYS A 151 -18.84 0.20 6.71
C LYS A 151 -17.76 -0.89 6.75
N ALA A 152 -17.30 -1.33 5.58
CA ALA A 152 -16.25 -2.35 5.48
C ALA A 152 -14.88 -1.83 5.96
N ALA A 153 -14.51 -0.59 5.62
CA ALA A 153 -13.29 0.04 6.08
C ALA A 153 -13.31 0.44 7.58
N GLY A 154 -14.50 0.63 8.15
CA GLY A 154 -14.70 0.98 9.56
C GLY A 154 -14.16 2.37 9.89
N ASP A 155 -13.53 2.53 11.06
CA ASP A 155 -12.94 3.79 11.53
C ASP A 155 -12.01 4.48 10.50
N TYR A 156 -11.41 3.73 9.58
CA TYR A 156 -10.55 4.29 8.54
C TYR A 156 -11.29 5.10 7.46
N ALA A 157 -12.60 4.90 7.33
CA ALA A 157 -13.46 5.67 6.43
C ALA A 157 -14.03 6.95 7.05
N GLU A 158 -13.77 7.21 8.34
CA GLU A 158 -14.29 8.40 9.02
C GLU A 158 -13.92 9.69 8.23
N PRO A 159 -14.89 10.58 7.97
CA PRO A 159 -14.61 11.88 7.36
C PRO A 159 -13.66 12.68 8.24
N ASN A 160 -12.71 13.38 7.61
CA ASN A 160 -11.74 14.25 8.29
C ASN A 160 -10.87 13.54 9.35
N SER A 161 -10.76 12.20 9.33
CA SER A 161 -9.86 11.46 10.21
C SER A 161 -8.38 11.65 9.85
N ARG A 162 -7.49 11.36 10.80
CA ARG A 162 -6.02 11.33 10.63
C ARG A 162 -5.42 10.04 11.19
N ARG A 163 -5.97 8.90 10.76
CA ARG A 163 -5.70 7.57 11.37
C ARG A 163 -4.63 6.77 10.62
N SER A 164 -4.49 6.96 9.31
CA SER A 164 -3.82 6.01 8.42
C SER A 164 -3.30 6.64 7.12
N ALA A 165 -2.70 5.82 6.25
CA ALA A 165 -2.27 6.25 4.92
C ALA A 165 -3.41 6.85 4.07
N ALA A 166 -4.64 6.36 4.26
CA ALA A 166 -5.83 6.88 3.57
C ALA A 166 -6.11 8.36 3.88
N ASP A 167 -5.53 8.90 4.95
CA ASP A 167 -5.74 10.27 5.42
C ASP A 167 -4.63 11.24 5.00
N ILE A 168 -3.61 10.76 4.29
CA ILE A 168 -2.43 11.55 3.89
C ILE A 168 -2.63 12.08 2.47
N THR A 169 -2.84 13.38 2.36
CA THR A 169 -3.06 14.10 1.09
C THR A 169 -1.97 15.12 0.79
N ASP A 170 -1.13 15.44 1.78
CA ASP A 170 -0.04 16.40 1.72
C ASP A 170 0.95 16.17 2.89
N GLY A 171 1.97 17.02 3.01
CA GLY A 171 2.94 16.93 4.11
C GLY A 171 2.35 17.24 5.49
N GLN A 172 1.34 18.10 5.58
CA GLN A 172 0.72 18.46 6.86
C GLN A 172 -0.07 17.28 7.43
N SER A 173 -0.92 16.67 6.60
CA SER A 173 -1.72 15.50 6.95
C SER A 173 -0.84 14.29 7.31
N LEU A 174 0.34 14.12 6.69
CA LEU A 174 1.33 13.13 7.13
C LEU A 174 1.78 13.37 8.59
N LEU A 175 2.10 14.62 8.95
CA LEU A 175 2.49 14.97 10.32
C LEU A 175 1.36 14.70 11.32
N GLU A 176 0.12 15.03 10.94
CA GLU A 176 -1.08 14.78 11.75
C GLU A 176 -1.32 13.27 11.95
N VAL A 177 -1.19 12.45 10.91
CA VAL A 177 -1.29 10.98 11.00
C VAL A 177 -0.21 10.38 11.90
N ARG A 178 1.03 10.90 11.82
CA ARG A 178 2.12 10.48 12.72
C ARG A 178 1.83 10.83 14.17
N ALA A 179 1.33 12.04 14.43
CA ALA A 179 0.94 12.48 15.77
C ALA A 179 -0.15 11.58 16.35
N PHE A 180 -1.19 11.28 15.56
CA PHE A 180 -2.25 10.35 15.94
C PHE A 180 -1.73 8.95 16.26
N LYS A 181 -0.93 8.34 15.37
CA LYS A 181 -0.33 7.01 15.60
C LYS A 181 0.53 6.99 16.88
N LYS A 182 1.27 8.06 17.17
CA LYS A 182 2.07 8.20 18.39
C LYS A 182 1.18 8.28 19.64
N GLN A 183 0.11 9.08 19.59
CA GLN A 183 -0.85 9.19 20.68
C GLN A 183 -1.53 7.86 20.98
N MET A 184 -2.00 7.15 19.95
CA MET A 184 -2.66 5.86 20.14
C MET A 184 -1.73 4.80 20.73
N LYS A 185 -0.47 4.78 20.30
CA LYS A 185 0.55 3.89 20.89
C LYS A 185 0.83 4.21 22.35
N ALA A 186 0.82 5.49 22.73
CA ALA A 186 0.99 5.90 24.12
C ALA A 186 -0.21 5.48 24.99
N GLN A 187 -1.44 5.67 24.50
CA GLN A 187 -2.65 5.24 25.18
C GLN A 187 -2.72 3.71 25.36
N ALA A 188 -2.38 2.95 24.32
CA ALA A 188 -2.35 1.48 24.41
C ALA A 188 -1.31 0.97 25.43
N LYS A 189 -0.16 1.65 25.53
CA LYS A 189 0.84 1.34 26.57
C LYS A 189 0.33 1.67 27.97
N ALA A 190 -0.35 2.80 28.15
CA ALA A 190 -0.91 3.21 29.44
C ALA A 190 -2.06 2.31 29.91
N ALA A 191 -2.83 1.73 28.98
CA ALA A 191 -3.91 0.80 29.31
C ALA A 191 -3.41 -0.63 29.61
N ALA A 192 -2.19 -0.96 29.20
CA ALA A 192 -1.58 -2.29 29.40
C ALA A 192 -0.60 -2.36 30.59
N GLY A 193 -0.31 -1.22 31.22
CA GLY A 193 0.51 -1.12 32.44
C GLY A 193 -0.36 -0.85 33.65
#